data_AF-A0AAN9XNN3-F1
#
_entry.id   AF-A0AAN9XNN3-F1
#
_cell.length_a   1.000
_cell.length_b   1.000
_cell.length_c   1.000
_cell.angle_alpha   90.00
_cell.angle_beta   90.00
_cell.angle_gamma   90.00
#
_symmetry.space_group_name_H-M   'P 1'
#
loop_
_entity.id
_entity.type
_entity.pdbx_description
1 polymer ?
#
loop_
_entity_poly.entity_id
_entity_poly.type
_entity_poly.pdbx_seq_one_letter_code
_entity_poly.pdbx_strand_id
1 'polypeptide(L)'
;MCSQRHNMQIRTRSGGHDYEGLSYVAKVPYVVLDLMNLREIKLIIKNRIAWVQAGATIGELYYKISEKSNTLAFPAGVCPTVGTGGHFSGGGYGFLMRKYGLAADNVIDAHIIDVKGNLLMKL
;
A
#
# COMPACT_ATOMS: atom_id res chain seq x y z
N MET A 1 4.12 6.89 -19.21
CA MET A 1 3.68 7.21 -20.59
C MET A 1 3.23 8.66 -20.76
N CYS A 2 1.99 9.06 -20.41
CA CYS A 2 1.52 10.45 -20.68
C CYS A 2 2.27 11.52 -19.88
N SER A 3 2.44 11.32 -18.56
CA SER A 3 3.19 12.26 -17.71
C SER A 3 4.61 12.52 -18.23
N GLN A 4 5.29 11.48 -18.70
CA GLN A 4 6.63 11.58 -19.29
C GLN A 4 6.63 12.37 -20.60
N ARG A 5 5.67 12.10 -21.50
CA ARG A 5 5.53 12.83 -22.76
C ARG A 5 5.29 14.34 -22.55
N HIS A 6 4.59 14.70 -21.48
CA HIS A 6 4.27 16.08 -21.15
C HIS A 6 5.19 16.69 -20.08
N ASN A 7 6.28 16.01 -19.72
CA ASN A 7 7.24 16.46 -18.70
C ASN A 7 6.60 16.86 -17.36
N MET A 8 5.60 16.10 -16.93
CA MET A 8 4.94 16.27 -15.62
C MET A 8 5.47 15.24 -14.64
N GLN A 9 5.82 15.68 -13.43
CA GLN A 9 6.19 14.77 -12.34
C GLN A 9 4.94 14.05 -11.79
N ILE A 10 5.09 12.79 -11.39
CA ILE A 10 4.02 12.07 -10.69
C ILE A 10 4.31 12.10 -9.18
N ARG A 11 3.28 12.40 -8.39
CA ARG A 11 3.25 12.15 -6.95
C ARG A 11 2.16 11.13 -6.66
N THR A 12 2.53 9.98 -6.12
CA THR A 12 1.56 8.91 -5.84
C THR A 12 1.03 9.06 -4.42
N ARG A 13 -0.29 9.02 -4.27
CA ARG A 13 -0.96 9.11 -2.97
C ARG A 13 -1.80 7.87 -2.70
N SER A 14 -1.50 7.22 -1.58
CA SER A 14 -2.36 6.20 -0.96
C SER A 14 -3.21 6.89 0.11
N GLY A 15 -2.97 6.64 1.40
CA GLY A 15 -3.71 7.28 2.50
C GLY A 15 -3.31 8.73 2.83
N GLY A 16 -2.33 9.32 2.14
CA GLY A 16 -1.94 10.73 2.34
C GLY A 16 -1.17 11.06 3.63
N HIS A 17 -0.67 10.07 4.35
CA HIS A 17 0.07 10.21 5.62
C HIS A 17 1.57 10.53 5.47
N ASP A 18 1.98 11.12 4.35
CA ASP A 18 3.35 11.59 4.23
C ASP A 18 3.56 12.79 5.16
N TYR A 19 4.54 12.71 6.07
CA TYR A 19 4.74 13.73 7.11
C TYR A 19 5.10 15.10 6.54
N GLU A 20 5.66 15.14 5.33
CA GLU A 20 6.09 16.35 4.63
C GLU A 20 5.18 16.65 3.42
N GLY A 21 4.06 15.92 3.28
CA GLY A 21 3.13 16.07 2.17
C GLY A 21 3.67 15.69 0.79
N LEU A 22 4.79 14.97 0.70
CA LEU A 22 5.47 14.64 -0.56
C LEU A 22 4.68 13.73 -1.50
N SER A 23 3.58 13.13 -1.00
CA SER A 23 2.62 12.38 -1.82
C SER A 23 1.68 13.28 -2.64
N TYR A 24 1.59 14.58 -2.33
CA TYR A 24 0.71 15.52 -3.03
C TYR A 24 1.29 16.93 -3.24
N VAL A 25 2.56 17.18 -2.88
CA VAL A 25 3.26 18.45 -3.13
C VAL A 25 4.49 18.22 -4.01
N ALA A 26 4.74 19.14 -4.95
CA ALA A 26 5.97 19.22 -5.73
C ALA A 26 6.32 20.68 -6.06
N LYS A 27 7.61 20.94 -6.34
CA LYS A 27 8.12 22.27 -6.76
C LYS A 27 8.10 22.49 -8.28
N VAL A 28 7.69 21.48 -9.04
CA VAL A 28 7.63 21.46 -10.51
C VAL A 28 6.22 21.07 -10.94
N PRO A 29 5.79 21.35 -12.20
CA PRO A 29 4.50 20.88 -12.70
C PRO A 29 4.32 19.37 -12.49
N TYR A 30 3.22 18.98 -11.87
CA TYR A 30 3.00 17.61 -11.43
C TYR A 30 1.53 17.20 -11.49
N VAL A 31 1.32 15.89 -11.48
CA VAL A 31 0.02 15.25 -11.29
C VAL A 31 0.05 14.41 -10.03
N VAL A 32 -1.05 14.40 -9.29
CA VAL A 32 -1.25 13.47 -8.18
C VAL A 32 -1.96 12.23 -8.71
N LEU A 33 -1.31 11.07 -8.59
CA LEU A 33 -1.93 9.78 -8.83
C LEU A 33 -2.52 9.30 -7.52
N ASP A 34 -3.81 9.61 -7.29
CA ASP A 34 -4.54 9.17 -6.11
C ASP A 34 -5.07 7.75 -6.30
N LEU A 35 -4.67 6.85 -5.40
CA LEU A 35 -4.99 5.43 -5.46
C LEU A 35 -6.27 5.06 -4.69
N MET A 36 -7.02 6.02 -4.13
CA MET A 36 -8.18 5.75 -3.27
C MET A 36 -9.24 4.79 -3.86
N ASN A 37 -9.31 4.67 -5.18
CA ASN A 37 -10.24 3.76 -5.87
C ASN A 37 -9.66 2.34 -6.07
N LEU A 38 -8.35 2.16 -5.95
CA LEU A 38 -7.65 0.88 -5.99
C LEU A 38 -7.43 0.36 -4.57
N ARG A 39 -8.53 -0.04 -3.91
CA ARG A 39 -8.57 -0.44 -2.49
C ARG A 39 -9.23 -1.80 -2.24
N GLU A 40 -9.32 -2.65 -3.27
CA GLU A 40 -9.84 -4.01 -3.10
C GLU A 40 -8.91 -4.84 -2.19
N ILE A 41 -9.52 -5.68 -1.35
CA ILE A 41 -8.82 -6.61 -0.45
C ILE A 41 -9.42 -8.01 -0.65
N LYS A 42 -8.62 -8.93 -1.17
CA LYS A 42 -9.02 -10.32 -1.43
C LYS A 42 -8.24 -11.27 -0.51
N LEU A 43 -8.96 -11.98 0.36
CA LEU A 43 -8.39 -12.90 1.34
C LEU A 43 -8.49 -14.36 0.86
N ILE A 44 -7.40 -15.11 0.99
CA ILE A 44 -7.30 -16.54 0.70
C ILE A 44 -6.96 -17.27 2.02
N ILE A 45 -7.98 -17.48 2.85
CA ILE A 45 -7.83 -17.93 4.24
C ILE A 45 -7.10 -19.28 4.36
N LYS A 46 -7.41 -20.23 3.47
CA LYS A 46 -6.75 -21.55 3.44
C LYS A 46 -5.22 -21.44 3.34
N ASN A 47 -4.74 -20.45 2.60
CA ASN A 47 -3.31 -20.23 2.34
C ASN A 47 -2.70 -19.16 3.24
N ARG A 48 -3.52 -18.47 4.06
CA ARG A 48 -3.10 -17.32 4.89
C ARG A 48 -2.45 -16.19 4.08
N ILE A 49 -3.02 -15.90 2.91
CA ILE A 49 -2.55 -14.86 1.98
C ILE A 49 -3.65 -13.84 1.76
N ALA A 50 -3.26 -12.58 1.53
CA ALA A 50 -4.13 -11.50 1.12
C ALA A 50 -3.53 -10.77 -0.08
N TRP A 51 -4.34 -10.50 -1.10
CA TRP A 51 -4.04 -9.49 -2.11
C TRP A 51 -4.69 -8.18 -1.68
N VAL A 52 -3.88 -7.13 -1.50
CA VAL A 52 -4.28 -5.83 -0.97
C VAL A 52 -3.87 -4.77 -1.97
N GLN A 53 -4.83 -4.07 -2.58
CA GLN A 53 -4.49 -2.99 -3.49
C GLN A 53 -3.92 -1.78 -2.74
N ALA A 54 -2.97 -1.07 -3.35
CA ALA A 54 -2.14 -0.07 -2.69
C ALA A 54 -2.88 1.18 -2.18
N GLY A 55 -4.13 1.40 -2.60
CA GLY A 55 -5.00 2.46 -2.09
C GLY A 55 -5.78 2.09 -0.83
N ALA A 56 -5.80 0.81 -0.44
CA ALA A 56 -6.45 0.37 0.79
C ALA A 56 -5.71 0.91 2.02
N THR A 57 -6.46 1.11 3.10
CA THR A 57 -5.94 1.52 4.40
C THR A 57 -5.69 0.33 5.33
N ILE A 58 -4.85 0.53 6.34
CA ILE A 58 -4.56 -0.46 7.37
C ILE A 58 -5.86 -0.87 8.10
N GLY A 59 -6.74 0.08 8.36
CA GLY A 59 -8.04 -0.17 8.99
C GLY A 59 -8.93 -1.07 8.15
N GLU A 60 -9.03 -0.82 6.85
CA GLU A 60 -9.78 -1.69 5.91
C GLU A 60 -9.20 -3.11 5.89
N LEU A 61 -7.86 -3.25 5.88
CA LEU A 61 -7.20 -4.55 5.92
C LEU A 61 -7.50 -5.33 7.21
N TYR A 62 -7.33 -4.69 8.36
CA TYR A 62 -7.62 -5.30 9.65
C TYR A 62 -9.09 -5.70 9.77
N TYR A 63 -9.99 -4.81 9.35
CA TYR A 63 -11.42 -5.09 9.35
C TYR A 63 -11.74 -6.33 8.51
N LYS A 64 -11.26 -6.37 7.26
CA LYS A 64 -11.49 -7.52 6.35
C LYS A 64 -10.94 -8.84 6.90
N ILE A 65 -9.76 -8.82 7.52
CA ILE A 65 -9.19 -10.02 8.15
C ILE A 65 -10.09 -10.48 9.29
N SER A 66 -10.51 -9.56 10.16
CA SER A 66 -11.36 -9.87 11.32
C SER A 66 -12.74 -10.41 10.92
N GLU A 67 -13.31 -9.94 9.81
CA GLU A 67 -14.58 -10.46 9.26
C GLU A 67 -14.48 -11.93 8.83
N LYS A 68 -13.28 -12.43 8.51
CA LYS A 68 -13.06 -13.77 7.96
C LYS A 68 -12.37 -14.73 8.92
N SER A 69 -11.70 -14.24 9.96
CA SER A 69 -11.01 -15.08 10.93
C SER A 69 -10.74 -14.34 12.23
N ASN A 70 -10.97 -15.04 13.35
CA ASN A 70 -10.62 -14.57 14.70
C ASN A 70 -9.20 -14.98 15.13
N THR A 71 -8.46 -15.68 14.26
CA THR A 71 -7.13 -16.24 14.58
C THR A 71 -6.03 -15.77 13.65
N LEU A 72 -6.37 -14.98 12.62
CA LEU A 72 -5.41 -14.38 11.70
C LEU A 72 -5.27 -12.87 11.98
N ALA A 73 -4.07 -12.37 11.74
CA ALA A 73 -3.72 -10.95 11.85
C ALA A 73 -2.62 -10.63 10.82
N PHE A 74 -2.33 -9.34 10.64
CA PHE A 74 -1.24 -8.87 9.80
C PHE A 74 -0.42 -7.81 10.56
N PRO A 75 0.93 -7.89 10.58
CA PRO A 75 1.76 -6.94 11.31
C PRO A 75 1.92 -5.62 10.55
N ALA A 76 1.13 -4.61 10.89
CA ALA A 76 1.28 -3.25 10.34
C ALA A 76 1.05 -2.18 11.44
N GLY A 77 0.94 -0.93 11.01
CA GLY A 77 0.74 0.26 11.85
C GLY A 77 -0.53 0.24 12.71
N VAL A 78 -0.57 1.20 13.63
CA VAL A 78 -1.67 1.40 14.57
C VAL A 78 -2.72 2.39 14.05
N CYS A 79 -2.33 3.31 13.16
CA CYS A 79 -3.20 4.34 12.61
C CYS A 79 -4.08 3.77 11.47
N PRO A 80 -5.41 3.65 11.64
CA PRO A 80 -6.25 2.92 10.69
C PRO A 80 -6.36 3.60 9.33
N THR A 81 -6.22 4.93 9.26
CA THR A 81 -6.33 5.70 8.02
C THR A 81 -5.04 5.75 7.20
N VAL A 82 -3.93 5.18 7.72
CA VAL A 82 -2.68 5.07 6.97
C VAL A 82 -2.88 4.11 5.80
N GLY A 83 -2.44 4.53 4.61
CA GLY A 83 -2.53 3.74 3.40
C GLY A 83 -1.44 2.68 3.29
N THR A 84 -1.82 1.49 2.84
CA THR A 84 -0.94 0.32 2.67
C THR A 84 0.19 0.58 1.68
N GLY A 85 -0.07 1.31 0.59
CA GLY A 85 0.94 1.63 -0.43
C GLY A 85 2.17 2.33 0.16
N GLY A 86 1.97 3.42 0.89
CA GLY A 86 3.08 4.14 1.54
C GLY A 86 3.68 3.34 2.70
N HIS A 87 2.82 2.81 3.56
CA HIS A 87 3.26 2.14 4.79
C HIS A 87 4.10 0.88 4.53
N PHE A 88 3.68 0.01 3.61
CA PHE A 88 4.40 -1.23 3.30
C PHE A 88 5.70 -0.92 2.54
N SER A 89 5.68 0.05 1.62
CA SER A 89 6.90 0.45 0.90
C SER A 89 7.97 1.08 1.81
N GLY A 90 7.56 1.67 2.93
CA GLY A 90 8.45 2.24 3.94
C GLY A 90 8.81 1.30 5.10
N GLY A 91 8.45 0.02 5.02
CA GLY A 91 8.61 -0.95 6.11
C GLY A 91 7.31 -1.20 6.86
N GLY A 92 6.94 -0.27 7.75
CA GLY A 92 5.68 -0.30 8.49
C GLY A 92 5.71 -1.15 9.77
N TYR A 93 5.77 -0.52 10.93
CA TYR A 93 5.82 -1.18 12.23
C TYR A 93 4.53 -1.00 13.04
N GLY A 94 4.28 -1.88 14.00
CA GLY A 94 3.22 -1.74 14.99
C GLY A 94 3.32 -2.75 16.12
N PHE A 95 2.21 -3.07 16.78
CA PHE A 95 2.21 -3.91 17.99
C PHE A 95 2.80 -5.31 17.80
N LEU A 96 2.69 -5.83 16.57
CA LEU A 96 3.16 -7.17 16.22
C LEU A 96 4.65 -7.22 15.84
N MET A 97 5.34 -6.07 15.79
CA MET A 97 6.71 -5.98 15.28
C MET A 97 7.70 -6.90 16.00
N ARG A 98 7.64 -6.95 17.34
CA ARG A 98 8.57 -7.79 18.12
C ARG A 98 8.39 -9.29 17.85
N LYS A 99 7.23 -9.71 17.34
CA LYS A 99 6.91 -11.13 17.09
C LYS A 99 7.06 -11.51 15.62
N TYR A 100 6.70 -10.61 14.70
CA TYR A 100 6.57 -10.91 13.27
C TYR A 100 7.31 -9.93 12.35
N GLY A 101 8.04 -8.95 12.87
CA GLY A 101 8.75 -7.94 12.07
C GLY A 101 7.83 -6.86 11.49
N LEU A 102 8.30 -6.20 10.44
CA LEU A 102 7.59 -5.12 9.74
C LEU A 102 6.52 -5.68 8.80
N ALA A 103 5.61 -4.82 8.33
CA ALA A 103 4.66 -5.17 7.29
C ALA A 103 5.38 -5.64 6.02
N ALA A 104 6.44 -4.92 5.62
CA ALA A 104 7.29 -5.26 4.47
C ALA A 104 7.92 -6.65 4.58
N ASP A 105 8.32 -7.09 5.78
CA ASP A 105 8.93 -8.40 6.00
C ASP A 105 7.93 -9.55 5.73
N ASN A 106 6.64 -9.25 5.68
CA ASN A 106 5.54 -10.19 5.47
C ASN A 106 4.90 -10.06 4.08
N VAL A 107 5.45 -9.24 3.18
CA VAL A 107 5.02 -9.15 1.78
C VAL A 107 5.75 -10.20 0.95
N ILE A 108 4.99 -11.12 0.37
CA ILE A 108 5.55 -12.24 -0.41
C ILE A 108 5.58 -12.00 -1.93
N ASP A 109 4.75 -11.06 -2.41
CA ASP A 109 4.65 -10.68 -3.83
C ASP A 109 4.01 -9.28 -3.97
N ALA A 110 4.20 -8.63 -5.12
CA ALA A 110 3.66 -7.31 -5.41
C ALA A 110 3.47 -7.05 -6.91
N HIS A 111 2.47 -6.23 -7.23
CA HIS A 111 2.29 -5.64 -8.56
C HIS A 111 2.91 -4.25 -8.61
N ILE A 112 3.85 -4.03 -9.55
CA ILE A 112 4.57 -2.77 -9.69
C ILE A 112 4.46 -2.29 -11.14
N ILE A 113 4.13 -1.00 -11.33
CA ILE A 113 4.23 -0.36 -12.65
C ILE A 113 5.59 0.31 -12.76
N ASP A 114 6.39 -0.12 -13.75
CA ASP A 114 7.72 0.45 -13.98
C ASP A 114 7.67 1.78 -14.73
N VAL A 115 8.84 2.39 -14.92
CA VAL A 115 9.00 3.67 -15.65
C VAL A 115 8.55 3.57 -17.12
N LYS A 116 8.52 2.38 -17.72
CA LYS A 116 8.06 2.15 -19.09
C LYS A 116 6.55 1.90 -19.16
N GLY A 117 5.86 1.80 -18.02
CA GLY A 117 4.44 1.51 -17.93
C GLY A 117 4.12 0.01 -17.97
N ASN A 118 5.11 -0.86 -17.79
CA ASN A 118 4.90 -2.29 -17.72
C ASN A 118 4.42 -2.70 -16.33
N LEU A 119 3.45 -3.61 -16.28
CA LEU A 119 3.08 -4.30 -15.05
C LEU A 119 4.07 -5.44 -14.79
N LEU A 120 4.81 -5.31 -13.69
CA LEU A 120 5.72 -6.31 -13.17
C LEU A 120 5.04 -7.07 -12.03
N MET A 121 5.12 -8.39 -12.08
CA MET A 121 4.67 -9.30 -11.03
C MET A 121 5.60 -10.52 -10.99
N LYS A 122 5.74 -11.16 -9.84
CA LYS A 122 6.46 -12.43 -9.73
C LYS A 122 5.44 -13.55 -9.95
N LEU A 123 5.77 -14.52 -10.84
CA LEU A 123 4.96 -15.72 -11.04
C LEU A 123 5.15 -16.70 -9.88
#